data_AF-A0A1A8DL34-F1
#
_entry.id   AF-A0A1A8DL34-F1
#
_cell.length_a   1.000
_cell.length_b   1.000
_cell.length_c   1.000
_cell.angle_alpha   90.00
_cell.angle_beta   90.00
_cell.angle_gamma   90.00
#
_symmetry.space_group_name_H-M   'P 1'
#
loop_
_entity.id
_entity.type
_entity.pdbx_description
1 polymer ?
#
loop_
_entity_poly.entity_id
_entity_poly.type
_entity_poly.pdbx_seq_one_letter_code
_entity_poly.pdbx_strand_id
1 'polypeptide(L)'
;MTDVHSAPDVSLYLHSILKNHTAHACEGDILIIKCPRRTSVAVLSAFYGRRVPDKYLCPSVNTNMTGERDTECTSPVANEKVLSECQDQQSCHIPVLAPVFGPDSCPLTSKYLLVYYKCRPGEPLSSVQLKISSKKHV
;
A
#
# COMPACT_ATOMS: atom_id res chain seq x y z
N MET A 1 -20.23 29.86 -28.58
CA MET A 1 -19.43 28.69 -28.18
C MET A 1 -19.07 28.89 -26.71
N THR A 2 -19.92 28.40 -25.81
CA THR A 2 -19.68 28.48 -24.36
C THR A 2 -19.04 27.16 -23.94
N ASP A 3 -17.76 27.22 -23.56
CA ASP A 3 -17.04 26.11 -22.96
C ASP A 3 -17.71 25.74 -21.63
N VAL A 4 -18.25 24.53 -21.59
CA VAL A 4 -19.11 24.01 -20.54
C VAL A 4 -18.40 22.77 -19.98
N HIS A 5 -18.18 22.78 -18.66
CA HIS A 5 -17.70 21.67 -17.80
C HIS A 5 -16.20 21.34 -17.75
N SER A 6 -15.49 21.93 -16.77
CA SER A 6 -14.24 21.37 -16.21
C SER A 6 -14.12 21.49 -14.68
N ALA A 7 -15.18 21.93 -13.98
CA ALA A 7 -15.20 22.02 -12.50
C ALA A 7 -15.46 20.69 -11.74
N PRO A 8 -16.28 19.72 -12.21
CA PRO A 8 -16.49 18.48 -11.45
C PRO A 8 -15.27 17.56 -11.46
N ASP A 9 -14.45 17.60 -12.52
CA ASP A 9 -13.25 16.76 -12.66
C ASP A 9 -12.13 17.19 -11.68
N VAL A 10 -11.87 18.50 -11.57
CA VAL A 10 -10.85 19.03 -10.66
C VAL A 10 -11.22 18.79 -9.19
N SER A 11 -12.50 18.96 -8.83
CA SER A 11 -12.97 18.71 -7.47
C SER A 11 -12.82 17.23 -7.07
N LEU A 12 -13.23 16.31 -7.94
CA LEU A 12 -13.08 14.86 -7.70
C LEU A 12 -11.61 14.44 -7.65
N TYR A 13 -10.76 15.04 -8.49
CA TYR A 13 -9.33 14.84 -8.48
C TYR A 13 -8.70 15.30 -7.15
N LEU A 14 -9.06 16.50 -6.67
CA LEU A 14 -8.61 17.02 -5.37
C LEU A 14 -9.08 16.14 -4.20
N HIS A 15 -10.33 15.67 -4.23
CA HIS A 15 -10.84 14.72 -3.24
C HIS A 15 -10.06 13.40 -3.24
N SER A 16 -9.63 12.92 -4.40
CA SER A 16 -8.84 11.68 -4.51
C SER A 16 -7.43 11.81 -3.92
N ILE A 17 -6.77 12.97 -4.09
CA ILE A 17 -5.39 13.19 -3.61
C ILE A 17 -5.31 13.61 -2.14
N LEU A 18 -6.34 14.29 -1.62
CA LEU A 18 -6.36 14.78 -0.24
C LEU A 18 -6.83 13.73 0.77
N LYS A 19 -7.49 12.67 0.30
CA LYS A 19 -8.01 11.60 1.14
C LYS A 19 -6.93 10.56 1.47
N ASN A 20 -6.92 10.10 2.71
CA ASN A 20 -6.18 8.89 3.10
C ASN A 20 -6.96 7.64 2.65
N HIS A 21 -6.22 6.72 2.03
CA HIS A 21 -6.75 5.46 1.52
C HIS A 21 -6.21 4.31 2.37
N THR A 22 -7.01 3.26 2.43
CA THR A 22 -6.64 1.99 3.06
C THR A 22 -6.85 0.89 2.04
N ALA A 23 -5.83 0.07 1.82
CA ALA A 23 -5.91 -1.11 0.96
C ALA A 23 -5.43 -2.33 1.74
N HIS A 24 -6.03 -3.49 1.44
CA HIS A 24 -5.64 -4.75 2.06
C HIS A 24 -5.79 -5.91 1.09
N ALA A 25 -5.04 -6.98 1.33
CA ALA A 25 -5.15 -8.24 0.61
C ALA A 25 -4.75 -9.39 1.53
N CYS A 26 -5.32 -10.57 1.28
CA CYS A 26 -5.08 -11.76 2.09
C CYS A 26 -3.80 -12.47 1.67
N GLU A 27 -3.26 -13.30 2.55
CA GLU A 27 -2.14 -14.17 2.22
C GLU A 27 -2.46 -15.06 1.02
N GLY A 28 -1.57 -15.08 0.03
CA GLY A 28 -1.74 -15.72 -1.27
C GLY A 28 -2.17 -14.77 -2.40
N ASP A 29 -2.71 -13.60 -2.07
CA ASP A 29 -3.16 -12.61 -3.07
C ASP A 29 -2.04 -11.63 -3.47
N ILE A 30 -2.34 -10.77 -4.44
CA ILE A 30 -1.52 -9.62 -4.81
C ILE A 30 -2.27 -8.33 -4.46
N LEU A 31 -1.69 -7.49 -3.61
CA LEU A 31 -2.22 -6.16 -3.35
C LEU A 31 -1.83 -5.22 -4.49
N ILE A 32 -2.82 -4.54 -5.08
CA ILE A 32 -2.61 -3.54 -6.13
C ILE A 32 -3.00 -2.17 -5.57
N ILE A 33 -2.06 -1.24 -5.52
CA ILE A 33 -2.32 0.17 -5.20
C ILE A 33 -2.08 0.99 -6.45
N LYS A 34 -3.05 1.86 -6.79
CA LYS A 34 -2.98 2.71 -7.96
C LYS A 34 -3.50 4.11 -7.66
N CYS A 35 -2.67 5.10 -7.95
CA CYS A 35 -3.01 6.51 -7.85
C CYS A 35 -3.42 7.10 -9.22
N PRO A 36 -4.21 8.19 -9.23
CA PRO A 36 -4.55 8.92 -10.44
C PRO A 36 -3.32 9.36 -11.26
N ARG A 37 -3.53 9.71 -12.53
CA ARG A 37 -2.46 10.24 -13.40
C ARG A 37 -1.78 11.45 -12.75
N ARG A 38 -0.46 11.55 -12.92
CA ARG A 38 0.39 12.64 -12.39
C ARG A 38 0.47 12.72 -10.86
N THR A 39 0.06 11.65 -10.18
CA THR A 39 0.22 11.48 -8.74
C THR A 39 1.00 10.21 -8.46
N SER A 40 1.50 10.10 -7.24
CA SER A 40 2.30 8.97 -6.75
C SER A 40 1.85 8.56 -5.37
N VAL A 41 2.07 7.30 -5.02
CA VAL A 41 1.77 6.76 -3.71
C VAL A 41 2.73 7.35 -2.69
N ALA A 42 2.18 7.88 -1.60
CA ALA A 42 2.90 8.18 -0.38
C ALA A 42 2.40 7.23 0.70
N VAL A 43 3.27 6.30 1.11
CA VAL A 43 2.96 5.31 2.14
C VAL A 43 2.95 6.02 3.50
N LEU A 44 1.88 5.82 4.27
CA LEU A 44 1.76 6.36 5.63
C LEU A 44 2.19 5.32 6.65
N SER A 45 1.69 4.09 6.49
CA SER A 45 2.12 2.93 7.27
C SER A 45 1.68 1.64 6.57
N ALA A 46 2.36 0.53 6.88
CA ALA A 46 1.91 -0.80 6.49
C ALA A 46 2.08 -1.80 7.63
N PHE A 47 1.23 -2.82 7.58
CA PHE A 47 1.18 -3.92 8.53
C PHE A 47 1.00 -5.22 7.75
N TYR A 48 1.78 -6.25 8.09
CA TYR A 48 1.56 -7.61 7.63
C TYR A 48 1.51 -8.56 8.83
N GLY A 49 0.45 -9.35 8.94
CA GLY A 49 0.21 -10.24 10.07
C GLY A 49 -1.28 -10.49 10.30
N ARG A 50 -1.68 -10.69 11.55
CA ARG A 50 -3.09 -10.72 11.95
C ARG A 50 -3.32 -9.95 13.25
N ARG A 51 -4.32 -9.06 13.25
CA ARG A 51 -4.80 -8.32 14.44
C ARG A 51 -6.28 -8.47 14.73
N VAL A 52 -7.05 -9.00 13.78
CA VAL A 52 -8.48 -9.25 13.94
C VAL A 52 -8.77 -10.75 13.79
N PRO A 53 -9.76 -11.29 14.52
CA PRO A 53 -10.18 -12.67 14.37
C PRO A 53 -10.54 -13.03 12.92
N ASP A 54 -10.23 -14.26 12.51
CA ASP A 54 -10.42 -14.79 11.14
C ASP A 54 -11.81 -14.50 10.54
N LYS A 55 -12.86 -14.52 11.36
CA LYS A 55 -14.25 -14.27 10.91
C LYS A 55 -14.48 -12.87 10.36
N TYR A 56 -13.61 -11.90 10.64
CA TYR A 56 -13.78 -10.51 10.23
C TYR A 56 -12.95 -10.13 9.00
N LEU A 57 -11.80 -10.76 8.80
CA LEU A 57 -10.91 -10.47 7.68
C LEU A 57 -10.05 -11.67 7.31
N CYS A 58 -10.01 -11.99 6.01
CA CYS A 58 -9.27 -13.13 5.46
C CYS A 58 -9.57 -14.44 6.23
N PRO A 59 -10.82 -14.95 6.15
CA PRO A 59 -11.18 -16.18 6.84
C PRO A 59 -10.37 -17.36 6.31
N SER A 60 -9.78 -18.14 7.20
CA SER A 60 -9.09 -19.37 6.82
C SER A 60 -10.08 -20.39 6.28
N VAL A 61 -9.72 -21.07 5.19
CA VAL A 61 -10.50 -22.15 4.58
C VAL A 61 -10.57 -23.38 5.50
N ASN A 62 -9.62 -23.50 6.43
CA ASN A 62 -9.48 -24.66 7.31
C ASN A 62 -10.16 -24.39 8.67
N THR A 63 -11.43 -24.79 8.79
CA THR A 63 -12.26 -24.62 10.00
C THR A 63 -11.77 -25.40 11.22
N ASN A 64 -10.88 -26.39 11.04
CA ASN A 64 -10.36 -27.24 12.12
C ASN A 64 -9.27 -26.59 12.99
N MET A 65 -8.83 -25.37 12.67
CA MET A 65 -7.81 -24.64 13.44
C MET A 65 -8.46 -23.61 14.37
N THR A 66 -9.37 -24.04 15.25
CA THR A 66 -10.04 -23.22 16.29
C THR A 66 -9.16 -22.95 17.51
N GLY A 67 -7.84 -22.90 17.37
CA GLY A 67 -6.97 -22.37 18.41
C GLY A 67 -7.11 -20.85 18.49
N GLU A 68 -6.99 -20.26 19.67
CA GLU A 68 -6.78 -18.82 19.84
C GLU A 68 -5.57 -18.41 19.00
N ARG A 69 -5.82 -18.07 17.73
CA ARG A 69 -4.76 -17.70 16.79
C ARG A 69 -4.20 -16.40 17.30
N ASP A 70 -2.88 -16.37 17.45
CA ASP A 70 -2.13 -15.24 17.97
C ASP A 70 -2.56 -13.96 17.24
N THR A 71 -3.42 -13.16 17.89
CA THR A 71 -4.00 -11.94 17.32
C THR A 71 -3.01 -10.78 17.36
N GLU A 72 -1.75 -11.04 17.68
CA GLU A 72 -0.71 -10.02 17.80
C GLU A 72 0.56 -10.35 17.00
N CYS A 73 0.44 -11.11 15.91
CA CYS A 73 1.58 -11.28 15.01
C CYS A 73 1.70 -10.13 14.01
N THR A 74 2.89 -9.52 13.97
CA THR A 74 3.27 -8.46 13.04
C THR A 74 4.66 -8.75 12.47
N SER A 75 4.85 -8.59 11.16
CA SER A 75 6.18 -8.57 10.56
C SER A 75 6.83 -7.19 10.75
N PRO A 76 8.08 -7.12 11.26
CA PRO A 76 8.78 -5.84 11.45
C PRO A 76 9.20 -5.18 10.13
N VAL A 77 9.34 -5.95 9.05
CA VAL A 77 9.79 -5.44 7.73
C VAL A 77 8.63 -5.00 6.83
N ALA A 78 7.39 -5.17 7.28
CA ALA A 78 6.21 -4.86 6.48
C ALA A 78 6.22 -3.43 5.93
N ASN A 79 6.50 -2.44 6.79
CA ASN A 79 6.51 -1.05 6.40
C ASN A 79 7.62 -0.72 5.40
N GLU A 80 8.84 -1.22 5.65
CA GLU A 80 9.98 -1.01 4.75
C GLU A 80 9.74 -1.64 3.38
N LYS A 81 9.18 -2.84 3.33
CA LYS A 81 8.86 -3.52 2.07
C LYS A 81 7.83 -2.76 1.25
N VAL A 82 6.76 -2.26 1.89
CA VAL A 82 5.76 -1.47 1.17
C VAL A 82 6.33 -0.12 0.72
N LEU A 83 7.17 0.51 1.53
CA LEU A 83 7.89 1.73 1.11
C LEU A 83 8.75 1.45 -0.13
N SER A 84 9.54 0.38 -0.15
CA SER A 84 10.41 0.09 -1.31
C SER A 84 9.64 -0.19 -2.60
N GLU A 85 8.48 -0.84 -2.51
CA GLU A 85 7.69 -1.24 -3.69
C GLU A 85 6.75 -0.13 -4.20
N CYS A 86 6.24 0.71 -3.31
CA CYS A 86 5.16 1.64 -3.63
C CYS A 86 5.54 3.11 -3.56
N GLN A 87 6.51 3.51 -2.72
CA GLN A 87 6.80 4.93 -2.53
C GLN A 87 7.18 5.57 -3.87
N ASP A 88 6.54 6.70 -4.17
CA ASP A 88 6.74 7.49 -5.39
C ASP A 88 6.36 6.79 -6.71
N GLN A 89 5.78 5.58 -6.64
CA GLN A 89 5.21 4.90 -7.80
C GLN A 89 3.78 5.34 -8.04
N GLN A 90 3.37 5.39 -9.30
CA GLN A 90 1.95 5.62 -9.64
C GLN A 90 1.10 4.36 -9.33
N SER A 91 1.68 3.19 -9.56
CA SER A 91 1.05 1.88 -9.37
C SER A 91 2.09 0.91 -8.87
N CYS A 92 1.76 0.10 -7.86
CA CYS A 92 2.63 -0.95 -7.34
C CYS A 92 1.82 -2.22 -7.06
N HIS A 93 2.47 -3.37 -7.21
CA HIS A 93 1.89 -4.69 -6.99
C HIS A 93 2.73 -5.42 -5.94
N ILE A 94 2.11 -5.85 -4.85
CA ILE A 94 2.80 -6.52 -3.75
C ILE A 94 2.20 -7.92 -3.57
N PRO A 95 2.96 -8.99 -3.86
CA PRO A 95 2.57 -10.34 -3.49
C PRO A 95 2.50 -10.48 -1.97
N VAL A 96 1.36 -10.92 -1.45
CA VAL A 96 1.12 -11.08 -0.01
C VAL A 96 1.50 -12.49 0.42
N LEU A 97 2.80 -12.72 0.57
CA LEU A 97 3.37 -14.03 0.91
C LEU A 97 4.37 -13.89 2.06
N ALA A 98 4.39 -14.82 3.01
CA ALA A 98 5.29 -14.75 4.16
C ALA A 98 6.77 -14.48 3.79
N PRO A 99 7.38 -15.14 2.78
CA PRO A 99 8.77 -14.89 2.40
C PRO A 99 9.07 -13.44 1.94
N VAL A 100 8.06 -12.71 1.46
CA VAL A 100 8.19 -11.30 1.06
C VAL A 100 8.38 -10.39 2.28
N PHE A 101 7.85 -10.82 3.43
CA PHE A 101 7.81 -10.06 4.68
C PHE A 101 8.70 -10.68 5.77
N GLY A 102 9.72 -11.44 5.38
CA GLY A 102 10.72 -12.00 6.29
C GLY A 102 10.26 -13.30 6.98
N PRO A 103 10.92 -13.69 8.09
CA PRO A 103 10.55 -14.87 8.86
C PRO A 103 9.09 -14.81 9.32
N ASP A 104 8.36 -15.92 9.20
CA ASP A 104 6.95 -15.98 9.59
C ASP A 104 6.81 -16.04 11.11
N SER A 105 6.38 -14.91 11.69
CA SER A 105 6.13 -14.78 13.14
C SER A 105 4.93 -15.59 13.65
N CYS A 106 4.03 -16.03 12.76
CA CYS A 106 2.84 -16.81 13.13
C CYS A 106 2.50 -17.83 12.04
N PRO A 107 3.20 -18.98 12.03
CA PRO A 107 2.86 -20.08 11.14
C PRO A 107 1.42 -20.54 11.38
N LEU A 108 0.74 -21.01 10.33
CA LEU A 108 -0.63 -21.54 10.38
C LEU A 108 -1.75 -20.52 10.65
N THR A 109 -1.40 -19.26 10.91
CA THR A 109 -2.35 -18.13 10.93
C THR A 109 -2.43 -17.53 9.53
N SER A 110 -3.65 -17.43 8.98
CA SER A 110 -3.87 -16.71 7.72
C SER A 110 -3.53 -15.24 7.93
N LYS A 111 -2.55 -14.68 7.24
CA LYS A 111 -2.16 -13.27 7.41
C LYS A 111 -2.84 -12.36 6.39
N TYR A 112 -2.76 -11.06 6.62
CA TYR A 112 -3.15 -10.06 5.63
C TYR A 112 -2.17 -8.89 5.65
N LEU A 113 -1.99 -8.28 4.47
CA LEU A 113 -1.31 -7.00 4.33
C LEU A 113 -2.36 -5.89 4.44
N LEU A 114 -2.08 -4.86 5.23
CA LEU A 114 -2.87 -3.65 5.36
C LEU A 114 -1.96 -2.44 5.15
N VAL A 115 -2.31 -1.61 4.18
CA VAL A 115 -1.53 -0.43 3.79
C VAL A 115 -2.39 0.82 3.91
N TYR A 116 -1.90 1.79 4.67
CA TYR A 116 -2.43 3.15 4.74
C TYR A 116 -1.57 4.05 3.86
N TYR A 117 -2.18 4.75 2.91
CA TYR A 117 -1.46 5.57 1.95
C TYR A 117 -2.28 6.79 1.51
N LYS A 118 -1.64 7.71 0.81
CA LYS A 118 -2.31 8.80 0.08
C LYS A 118 -1.70 8.95 -1.31
N CYS A 119 -2.44 9.56 -2.23
CA CYS A 119 -1.91 9.93 -3.54
C CYS A 119 -1.46 11.38 -3.50
N ARG A 120 -0.16 11.64 -3.66
CA ARG A 120 0.38 13.01 -3.74
C ARG A 120 0.71 13.39 -5.17
N PRO A 121 0.51 14.64 -5.59
CA PRO A 121 1.08 15.12 -6.86
C PRO A 121 2.57 14.78 -6.92
N GLY A 122 3.02 14.22 -8.05
CA GLY A 122 4.47 14.07 -8.27
C GLY A 122 5.15 15.44 -8.25
N GLU A 123 6.43 15.50 -7.88
CA GLU A 123 7.16 16.76 -7.99
C GLU A 123 7.00 17.34 -9.40
N PRO A 124 6.75 18.65 -9.53
CA PRO A 124 6.68 19.26 -10.85
C PRO A 124 7.97 18.94 -11.60
N LEU A 125 7.89 18.72 -12.92
CA LEU A 125 9.04 18.42 -13.78
C LEU A 125 10.19 19.46 -13.66
N SER A 126 9.94 20.63 -13.05
CA SER A 126 10.96 21.62 -12.68
C SER A 126 11.94 21.15 -11.60
N SER A 127 11.57 20.20 -10.74
CA SER A 127 12.43 19.68 -9.65
C SER A 127 13.30 18.50 -10.11
N VAL A 128 12.90 17.81 -11.18
CA VAL A 128 13.64 16.67 -11.75
C VAL A 128 14.99 17.11 -12.32
N GLN A 129 15.09 18.36 -12.78
CA GLN A 129 16.35 18.91 -13.31
C GLN A 129 17.45 19.05 -12.26
N LEU A 130 17.12 19.09 -10.95
CA LEU A 130 18.12 19.22 -9.89
C LEU A 130 18.74 17.89 -9.47
N LYS A 131 18.07 16.74 -9.67
CA LYS A 131 18.61 15.43 -9.29
C LYS A 131 19.60 14.84 -10.30
N ILE A 132 19.63 15.36 -11.54
CA ILE A 132 20.57 14.92 -12.57
C ILE A 132 21.97 15.55 -12.36
N SER A 133 22.10 16.56 -11.49
CA SER A 133 23.36 17.29 -11.26
C SER A 133 24.23 16.78 -10.10
N SER A 134 23.76 15.86 -9.25
CA SER A 134 24.52 15.37 -8.07
C SER A 134 25.29 14.06 -8.30
N LYS A 135 25.56 13.66 -9.55
CA LYS A 135 26.49 12.57 -9.88
C LYS A 135 27.64 13.05 -10.78
N LYS A 136 28.32 14.11 -10.35
CA LYS A 136 29.68 14.47 -10.78
C LYS A 136 30.47 14.90 -9.54
N HIS A 137 31.23 13.96 -8.98
CA HIS A 137 32.43 14.06 -8.14
C HIS A 137 32.44 12.94 -7.09
N VAL A 138 32.92 11.76 -7.51
CA VAL A 138 34.16 11.14 -7.02
C VAL A 138 34.83 10.53 -8.25
#